data_AF-A0A345IEK5-F1
#
_entry.id   AF-A0A345IEK5-F1
#
_cell.length_a   1.000
_cell.length_b   1.000
_cell.length_c   1.000
_cell.angle_alpha   90.00
_cell.angle_beta   90.00
_cell.angle_gamma   90.00
#
_symmetry.space_group_name_H-M   'P 1'
#
loop_
_entity.id
_entity.type
_entity.pdbx_description
1 polymer ?
#
loop_
_entity_poly.entity_id
_entity_poly.type
_entity_poly.pdbx_seq_one_letter_code
_entity_poly.pdbx_strand_id
1 'polypeptide(L)'
;MTTSRKTLTAAGLAALLALSLLALFPALASQSTHAAPASKWTKAPAKTQPLPVTVQGATVAAVPPSIKDTAAYMTLTNRSKQPIKLVGAATPLAAHPMLMITTRSGGMMGMKMVPSLTIPAGGKLTLHRGGDHVMLRGLKRPLKVGETVTLTLSAEDGRTLKVSATVKKN
;
A
#
# COMPACT_ATOMS: atom_id res chain seq x y z
N MET A 1 36.09 -32.73 -3.01
CA MET A 1 35.92 -31.55 -3.88
C MET A 1 36.60 -31.90 -5.20
N THR A 2 35.82 -32.28 -6.21
CA THR A 2 36.33 -32.87 -7.45
C THR A 2 35.75 -32.09 -8.61
N THR A 3 36.64 -31.54 -9.42
CA THR A 3 36.42 -30.63 -10.55
C THR A 3 35.76 -31.34 -11.74
N SER A 4 34.78 -30.71 -12.40
CA SER A 4 34.50 -31.02 -13.81
C SER A 4 33.86 -29.85 -14.54
N ARG A 5 34.63 -29.25 -15.45
CA ARG A 5 34.16 -28.44 -16.57
C ARG A 5 33.93 -29.38 -17.75
N LYS A 6 32.79 -29.28 -18.44
CA LYS A 6 32.68 -29.73 -19.84
C LYS A 6 31.83 -28.76 -20.66
N THR A 7 32.53 -28.14 -21.59
CA THR A 7 32.07 -27.43 -22.78
C THR A 7 31.39 -28.37 -23.76
N LEU A 8 30.32 -27.93 -24.43
CA LEU A 8 29.79 -28.57 -25.65
C LEU A 8 29.29 -27.49 -26.61
N THR A 9 30.11 -27.22 -27.62
CA THR A 9 29.80 -26.59 -28.89
C THR A 9 29.12 -27.60 -29.83
N ALA A 10 28.13 -27.19 -30.61
CA ALA A 10 27.72 -27.91 -31.82
C ALA A 10 27.20 -26.92 -32.87
N ALA A 11 27.86 -26.95 -34.03
CA ALA A 11 27.56 -26.22 -35.25
C ALA A 11 26.53 -26.96 -36.10
N GLY A 12 25.87 -26.25 -37.02
CA GLY A 12 25.04 -26.84 -38.07
C GLY A 12 24.78 -25.86 -39.21
N LEU A 13 25.57 -25.96 -40.28
CA LEU A 13 25.43 -25.33 -41.59
C LEU A 13 24.47 -26.13 -42.49
N ALA A 14 23.67 -25.43 -43.32
CA ALA A 14 23.25 -25.76 -44.70
C ALA A 14 22.04 -24.86 -45.07
N ALA A 15 22.07 -23.83 -45.94
CA ALA A 15 22.46 -23.71 -47.35
C ALA A 15 21.60 -24.54 -48.32
N LEU A 16 20.70 -23.87 -49.07
CA LEU A 16 20.47 -24.10 -50.51
C LEU A 16 19.55 -23.03 -51.13
N LEU A 17 19.97 -22.57 -52.31
CA LEU A 17 19.44 -21.49 -53.15
C LEU A 17 18.13 -21.85 -53.87
N ALA A 18 17.30 -20.85 -54.14
CA ALA A 18 16.51 -20.80 -55.39
C ALA A 18 16.33 -19.34 -55.86
N LEU A 19 16.76 -19.11 -57.10
CA LEU A 19 16.88 -17.86 -57.83
C LEU A 19 15.59 -17.63 -58.65
N SER A 20 14.95 -16.46 -58.57
CA SER A 20 13.97 -16.02 -59.58
C SER A 20 13.73 -14.51 -59.50
N LEU A 21 14.24 -13.80 -60.50
CA LEU A 21 14.19 -12.36 -60.70
C LEU A 21 12.99 -11.99 -61.59
N LEU A 22 12.08 -11.14 -61.13
CA LEU A 22 11.33 -10.23 -62.03
C LEU A 22 10.83 -9.00 -61.26
N ALA A 23 11.33 -7.84 -61.68
CA ALA A 23 11.03 -6.54 -61.11
C ALA A 23 9.68 -6.00 -61.62
N LEU A 24 8.81 -5.57 -60.69
CA LEU A 24 7.86 -4.49 -60.95
C LEU A 24 7.52 -3.77 -59.64
N PHE A 25 8.23 -2.69 -59.37
CA PHE A 25 7.96 -1.75 -58.28
C PHE A 25 6.85 -0.77 -58.71
N PRO A 26 5.73 -0.67 -57.97
CA PRO A 26 5.07 0.61 -57.76
C PRO A 26 5.40 1.08 -56.35
N ALA A 27 6.10 2.22 -56.30
CA ALA A 27 6.34 3.00 -55.10
C ALA A 27 5.00 3.39 -54.46
N LEU A 28 4.62 2.75 -53.36
CA LEU A 28 3.64 3.29 -52.44
C LEU A 28 4.38 3.87 -51.25
N ALA A 29 4.45 5.21 -51.25
CA ALA A 29 5.15 6.02 -50.29
C ALA A 29 4.81 5.63 -48.84
N SER A 30 5.87 5.38 -48.08
CA SER A 30 5.88 5.35 -46.63
C SER A 30 5.17 6.57 -46.06
N GLN A 31 4.07 6.35 -45.35
CA GLN A 31 3.69 7.24 -44.26
C GLN A 31 3.84 6.45 -42.96
N SER A 32 5.07 6.45 -42.46
CA SER A 32 5.38 6.19 -41.07
C SER A 32 4.81 7.34 -40.23
N THR A 33 3.50 7.35 -39.98
CA THR A 33 2.97 8.12 -38.85
C THR A 33 3.36 7.38 -37.58
N HIS A 34 4.55 7.71 -37.06
CA HIS A 34 4.85 7.61 -35.64
C HIS A 34 3.87 8.53 -34.89
N ALA A 35 2.64 8.06 -34.69
CA ALA A 35 1.83 8.53 -33.59
C ALA A 35 2.49 7.94 -32.34
N ALA A 36 3.42 8.68 -31.75
CA ALA A 36 3.84 8.43 -30.39
C ALA A 36 2.56 8.33 -29.53
N PRO A 37 2.27 7.20 -28.87
CA PRO A 37 1.31 7.25 -27.79
C PRO A 37 1.99 8.14 -26.74
N ALA A 38 1.48 9.36 -26.59
CA ALA A 38 1.84 10.23 -25.50
C ALA A 38 1.84 9.37 -24.23
N SER A 39 3.03 9.16 -23.68
CA SER A 39 3.23 8.48 -22.40
C SER A 39 2.54 9.31 -21.34
N LYS A 40 1.22 9.15 -21.23
CA LYS A 40 0.47 9.57 -20.07
C LYS A 40 1.12 8.80 -18.95
N TRP A 41 1.93 9.49 -18.15
CA TRP A 41 2.41 9.02 -16.88
C TRP A 41 1.19 8.72 -16.01
N THR A 42 0.62 7.54 -16.27
CA THR A 42 -0.42 6.96 -15.44
C THR A 42 0.36 6.47 -14.24
N LYS A 43 0.38 7.30 -13.19
CA LYS A 43 0.81 6.92 -11.85
C LYS A 43 0.25 5.52 -11.60
N ALA A 44 1.12 4.52 -11.58
CA ALA A 44 0.72 3.13 -11.45
C ALA A 44 -0.28 3.02 -10.28
N PRO A 45 -1.48 2.42 -10.48
CA PRO A 45 -2.40 2.26 -9.38
C PRO A 45 -1.69 1.42 -8.33
N ALA A 46 -1.48 1.98 -7.14
CA ALA A 46 -1.08 1.23 -5.98
C ALA A 46 -2.02 0.01 -5.90
N LYS A 47 -1.46 -1.20 -5.94
CA LYS A 47 -2.22 -2.44 -5.93
C LYS A 47 -3.15 -2.42 -4.71
N THR A 48 -4.41 -2.03 -4.94
CA THR A 48 -5.48 -2.06 -3.94
C THR A 48 -5.96 -3.49 -3.87
N GLN A 49 -5.06 -4.39 -3.50
CA GLN A 49 -5.38 -5.79 -3.31
C GLN A 49 -5.96 -5.91 -1.90
N PRO A 50 -7.09 -6.62 -1.70
CA PRO A 50 -7.66 -6.79 -0.38
C PRO A 50 -6.61 -7.43 0.51
N LEU A 51 -6.07 -6.68 1.47
CA LEU A 51 -5.31 -7.26 2.56
C LEU A 51 -6.25 -8.26 3.25
N PRO A 52 -5.80 -9.48 3.59
CA PRO A 52 -6.58 -10.48 4.33
C PRO A 52 -6.75 -10.06 5.80
N VAL A 53 -7.06 -8.79 6.02
CA VAL A 53 -7.24 -8.13 7.30
C VAL A 53 -8.69 -7.67 7.34
N THR A 54 -9.44 -8.19 8.30
CA THR A 54 -10.80 -7.70 8.58
C THR A 54 -10.70 -6.52 9.52
N VAL A 55 -11.34 -5.41 9.19
CA VAL A 55 -11.43 -4.24 10.07
C VAL A 55 -12.80 -4.21 10.73
N GLN A 56 -12.82 -3.99 12.04
CA GLN A 56 -14.04 -3.92 12.85
C GLN A 56 -14.03 -2.66 13.71
N GLY A 57 -15.20 -2.04 13.86
CA GLY A 57 -15.40 -0.93 14.79
C GLY A 57 -14.52 0.30 14.51
N ALA A 58 -14.19 0.56 13.25
CA ALA A 58 -13.36 1.70 12.89
C ALA A 58 -14.06 3.02 13.24
N THR A 59 -13.43 3.79 14.11
CA THR A 59 -13.96 5.06 14.63
C THR A 59 -12.87 6.10 14.74
N VAL A 60 -13.26 7.37 14.64
CA VAL A 60 -12.38 8.52 14.92
C VAL A 60 -12.99 9.32 16.06
N ALA A 61 -12.18 9.70 17.04
CA ALA A 61 -12.65 10.54 18.13
C ALA A 61 -13.02 11.94 17.61
N ALA A 62 -14.22 12.40 17.88
CA ALA A 62 -14.59 13.79 17.63
C ALA A 62 -13.85 14.68 18.65
N VAL A 63 -13.25 15.75 18.16
CA VAL A 63 -12.58 16.77 18.98
C VAL A 63 -13.20 18.14 18.70
N PRO A 64 -13.18 19.07 19.68
CA PRO A 64 -13.63 20.43 19.44
C PRO A 64 -12.85 21.09 18.30
N PRO A 65 -13.42 22.05 17.56
CA PRO A 65 -12.76 22.68 16.42
C PRO A 65 -11.48 23.46 16.77
N SER A 66 -11.27 23.77 18.06
CA SER A 66 -10.03 24.38 18.56
C SER A 66 -8.86 23.39 18.60
N ILE A 67 -9.14 22.09 18.68
CA ILE A 67 -8.15 21.02 18.75
C ILE A 67 -7.94 20.42 17.37
N LYS A 68 -6.68 20.41 16.91
CA LYS A 68 -6.30 19.88 15.59
C LYS A 68 -5.77 18.46 15.62
N ASP A 69 -5.80 17.83 16.78
CA ASP A 69 -5.26 16.50 17.03
C ASP A 69 -6.37 15.56 17.48
N THR A 70 -6.47 14.40 16.84
CA THR A 70 -7.43 13.37 17.22
C THR A 70 -6.79 11.99 17.15
N ALA A 71 -7.51 10.96 17.57
CA ALA A 71 -7.11 9.56 17.48
C ALA A 71 -8.17 8.74 16.74
N ALA A 72 -7.70 7.77 15.96
CA ALA A 72 -8.52 6.74 15.34
C ALA A 72 -8.32 5.39 16.03
N TYR A 73 -9.43 4.68 16.20
CA TYR A 73 -9.53 3.39 16.89
C TYR A 73 -10.20 2.38 15.96
N MET A 74 -9.72 1.14 15.98
CA MET A 74 -10.24 0.05 15.16
C MET A 74 -9.63 -1.28 15.59
N THR A 75 -10.32 -2.38 15.32
CA THR A 75 -9.77 -3.72 15.50
C THR A 75 -9.39 -4.29 14.15
N LEU A 76 -8.15 -4.73 14.00
CA LEU A 76 -7.61 -5.32 12.78
C LEU A 76 -7.34 -6.80 13.04
N THR A 77 -8.05 -7.68 12.33
CA THR A 77 -7.89 -9.13 12.46
C THR A 77 -7.23 -9.68 11.21
N ASN A 78 -6.03 -10.23 11.36
CA ASN A 78 -5.29 -10.87 10.29
C ASN A 78 -5.79 -12.32 10.09
N ARG A 79 -6.40 -12.61 8.94
CA ARG A 79 -6.87 -13.95 8.58
C ARG A 79 -5.84 -14.77 7.80
N SER A 80 -4.66 -14.21 7.54
CA SER A 80 -3.60 -14.92 6.83
C SER A 80 -2.69 -15.70 7.78
N LYS A 81 -1.95 -16.66 7.20
CA LYS A 81 -0.95 -17.47 7.90
C LYS A 81 0.40 -16.76 8.07
N GLN A 82 0.51 -15.51 7.64
CA GLN A 82 1.73 -14.71 7.68
C GLN A 82 1.50 -13.49 8.59
N PRO A 83 2.48 -13.05 9.40
CA PRO A 83 2.37 -11.80 10.13
C PRO A 83 2.32 -10.62 9.15
N ILE A 84 1.45 -9.64 9.43
CA ILE A 84 1.32 -8.43 8.60
C ILE A 84 1.87 -7.25 9.39
N LYS A 85 2.86 -6.57 8.82
CA LYS A 85 3.41 -5.33 9.38
C LYS A 85 2.77 -4.13 8.71
N LEU A 86 2.14 -3.27 9.50
CA LEU A 86 1.64 -1.97 9.08
C LEU A 86 2.73 -0.94 9.30
N VAL A 87 3.15 -0.27 8.23
CA VAL A 87 4.25 0.72 8.26
C VAL A 87 3.75 2.15 8.21
N GLY A 88 2.44 2.35 8.04
CA GLY A 88 1.88 3.68 8.05
C GLY A 88 0.37 3.73 7.90
N ALA A 89 -0.17 4.92 8.10
CA ALA A 89 -1.54 5.29 7.81
C ALA A 89 -1.56 6.58 7.00
N ALA A 90 -2.57 6.76 6.16
CA ALA A 90 -2.79 7.96 5.37
C ALA A 90 -4.28 8.32 5.41
N THR A 91 -4.61 9.60 5.51
CA THR A 91 -6.00 10.06 5.42
C THR A 91 -6.05 11.45 4.81
N PRO A 92 -7.06 11.78 3.99
CA PRO A 92 -7.25 13.15 3.50
C PRO A 92 -7.60 14.13 4.64
N LEU A 93 -8.06 13.63 5.79
CA LEU A 93 -8.55 14.42 6.90
C LEU A 93 -7.45 15.17 7.67
N ALA A 94 -6.25 14.59 7.79
CA ALA A 94 -5.17 15.08 8.62
C ALA A 94 -3.86 15.18 7.83
N ALA A 95 -2.97 16.09 8.23
CA ALA A 95 -1.67 16.27 7.60
C ALA A 95 -0.67 15.17 8.01
N HIS A 96 -0.68 14.78 9.29
CA HIS A 96 0.33 13.88 9.86
C HIS A 96 -0.35 12.75 10.66
N PRO A 97 -0.78 11.68 9.98
CA PRO A 97 -1.13 10.42 10.65
C PRO A 97 0.12 9.73 11.22
N MET A 98 0.07 9.35 12.49
CA MET A 98 1.17 8.75 13.25
C MET A 98 0.67 7.50 13.98
N LEU A 99 1.41 6.40 13.87
CA LEU A 99 1.12 5.17 14.62
C LEU A 99 1.69 5.30 16.03
N MET A 100 0.84 5.22 17.05
CA MET A 100 1.21 5.33 18.45
C MET A 100 0.91 4.01 19.16
N ILE A 101 1.87 3.49 19.93
CA ILE A 101 1.65 2.36 20.85
C ILE A 101 1.66 2.85 22.29
N THR A 102 0.90 2.16 23.14
CA THR A 102 1.02 2.32 24.59
C THR A 102 2.07 1.34 25.10
N THR A 103 3.22 1.85 25.54
CA THR A 103 4.23 1.04 26.21
C THR A 103 4.01 1.11 27.71
N ARG A 104 3.97 -0.05 28.37
CA ARG A 104 3.97 -0.16 29.82
C ARG A 104 5.36 -0.65 30.25
N SER A 105 6.18 0.23 30.79
CA SER A 105 7.51 -0.11 31.30
C SER A 105 7.65 0.40 32.73
N GLY A 106 8.02 -0.49 33.65
CA GLY A 106 8.33 -0.11 35.04
C GLY A 106 7.17 0.58 35.80
N GLY A 107 5.91 0.22 35.52
CA GLY A 107 4.75 0.83 36.18
C GLY A 107 4.29 2.18 35.60
N MET A 108 5.06 2.75 34.66
CA MET A 108 4.71 3.99 33.97
C MET A 108 4.05 3.67 32.62
N MET A 109 2.89 4.27 32.34
CA MET A 109 2.28 4.23 31.01
C MET A 109 2.89 5.34 30.15
N GLY A 110 3.51 4.97 29.03
CA GLY A 110 4.01 5.90 28.02
C GLY A 110 3.32 5.69 26.68
N MET A 111 3.22 6.74 25.88
CA MET A 111 2.84 6.65 24.47
C MET A 111 4.08 6.88 23.62
N LYS A 112 4.39 5.95 22.73
CA LYS A 112 5.54 6.04 21.83
C LYS A 112 5.09 5.94 20.39
N MET A 113 5.57 6.85 19.55
CA MET A 113 5.43 6.72 18.10
C MET A 113 6.27 5.52 17.64
N VAL A 114 5.68 4.65 16.84
CA VAL A 114 6.37 3.53 16.21
C VAL A 114 6.39 3.65 14.70
N PRO A 115 7.46 3.20 14.05
CA PRO A 115 7.52 3.16 12.59
C PRO A 115 6.59 2.08 12.02
N SER A 116 6.27 1.05 12.79
CA SER A 116 5.41 -0.04 12.33
C SER A 116 4.68 -0.76 13.46
N LEU A 117 3.51 -1.31 13.15
CA LEU A 117 2.71 -2.18 14.01
C LEU A 117 2.63 -3.58 13.39
N THR A 118 2.94 -4.62 14.17
CA THR A 118 2.86 -6.01 13.68
C THR A 118 1.54 -6.64 14.11
N ILE A 119 0.79 -7.19 13.17
CA ILE A 119 -0.38 -8.01 13.42
C ILE A 119 0.03 -9.48 13.24
N PRO A 120 0.00 -10.31 14.29
CA PRO A 120 0.41 -11.71 14.19
C PRO A 120 -0.46 -12.49 13.20
N ALA A 121 0.08 -13.57 12.63
CA ALA A 121 -0.66 -14.49 11.76
C ALA A 121 -1.86 -15.08 12.50
N GLY A 122 -3.05 -15.06 11.90
CA GLY A 122 -4.29 -15.49 12.56
C GLY A 122 -4.70 -14.65 13.78
N GLY A 123 -3.97 -13.59 14.09
CA GLY A 123 -4.17 -12.79 15.29
C GLY A 123 -4.94 -11.49 15.06
N LYS A 124 -5.08 -10.70 16.12
CA LYS A 124 -5.74 -9.41 16.09
C LYS A 124 -4.89 -8.33 16.76
N LEU A 125 -4.99 -7.12 16.23
CA LEU A 125 -4.44 -5.89 16.80
C LEU A 125 -5.63 -4.97 17.11
N THR A 126 -5.79 -4.62 18.38
CA THR A 126 -6.86 -3.75 18.84
C THR A 126 -6.31 -2.35 19.07
N LEU A 127 -6.75 -1.39 18.27
CA LEU A 127 -6.45 0.02 18.47
C LEU A 127 -7.59 0.64 19.29
N HIS A 128 -7.33 1.05 20.52
CA HIS A 128 -8.35 1.57 21.45
C HIS A 128 -7.83 2.73 22.31
N ARG A 129 -8.77 3.44 22.95
CA ARG A 129 -8.46 4.56 23.85
C ARG A 129 -7.66 4.06 25.06
N GLY A 130 -6.50 4.64 25.31
CA GLY A 130 -5.56 4.21 26.36
C GLY A 130 -4.60 3.09 25.96
N GLY A 131 -4.78 2.49 24.78
CA GLY A 131 -3.87 1.53 24.17
C GLY A 131 -3.26 2.08 22.88
N ASP A 132 -2.91 1.15 21.99
CA ASP A 132 -2.42 1.48 20.66
C ASP A 132 -3.49 2.26 19.88
N HIS A 133 -3.09 3.28 19.13
CA HIS A 133 -4.01 4.10 18.34
C HIS A 133 -3.29 4.81 17.20
N VAL A 134 -4.06 5.27 16.21
CA VAL A 134 -3.51 6.13 15.16
C VAL A 134 -3.80 7.58 15.52
N MET A 135 -2.77 8.33 15.87
CA MET A 135 -2.89 9.77 16.11
C MET A 135 -2.96 10.50 14.77
N LEU A 136 -3.96 11.35 14.59
CA LEU A 136 -4.18 12.17 13.41
C LEU A 136 -3.92 13.63 13.80
N ARG A 137 -2.71 14.10 13.50
CA ARG A 137 -2.30 15.48 13.80
C ARG A 137 -2.50 16.40 12.61
N GLY A 138 -2.92 17.63 12.90
CA GLY A 138 -3.14 18.66 11.89
C GLY A 138 -4.38 18.36 11.05
N LEU A 139 -5.53 18.22 11.71
CA LEU A 139 -6.84 18.17 11.06
C LEU A 139 -6.99 19.37 10.10
N LYS A 140 -7.27 19.07 8.83
CA LYS A 140 -7.44 20.09 7.78
C LYS A 140 -8.81 20.76 7.83
N ARG A 141 -9.78 20.09 8.45
CA ARG A 141 -11.14 20.58 8.64
C ARG A 141 -11.71 20.05 9.95
N PRO A 142 -12.72 20.73 10.53
CA PRO A 142 -13.46 20.23 11.67
C PRO A 142 -14.14 18.90 11.36
N LEU A 143 -14.21 18.03 12.36
CA LEU A 143 -14.91 16.75 12.30
C LEU A 143 -16.36 16.90 12.73
N LYS A 144 -17.29 16.31 11.97
CA LYS A 144 -18.70 16.19 12.36
C LYS A 144 -18.98 14.82 12.94
N VAL A 145 -19.63 14.75 14.10
CA VAL A 145 -20.06 13.49 14.71
C VAL A 145 -21.02 12.77 13.76
N GLY A 146 -20.85 11.46 13.58
CA GLY A 146 -21.62 10.63 12.66
C GLY A 146 -21.10 10.63 11.22
N GLU A 147 -20.15 11.51 10.88
CA GLU A 147 -19.52 11.50 9.56
C GLU A 147 -18.64 10.25 9.38
N THR A 148 -18.54 9.75 8.14
CA THR A 148 -17.61 8.68 7.80
C THR A 148 -16.39 9.25 7.11
N VAL A 149 -15.20 8.92 7.62
CA VAL A 149 -13.91 9.34 7.07
C VAL A 149 -13.13 8.13 6.56
N THR A 150 -12.47 8.29 5.42
CA THR A 150 -11.63 7.23 4.86
C THR A 150 -10.22 7.32 5.42
N LEU A 151 -9.69 6.18 5.87
CA LEU A 151 -8.32 5.99 6.31
C LEU A 151 -7.69 4.87 5.51
N THR A 152 -6.45 5.04 5.07
CA THR A 152 -5.72 4.05 4.28
C THR A 152 -4.53 3.56 5.10
N LEU A 153 -4.53 2.29 5.48
CA LEU A 153 -3.40 1.64 6.16
C LEU A 153 -2.45 1.07 5.10
N SER A 154 -1.15 1.27 5.29
CA SER A 154 -0.11 0.75 4.40
C SER A 154 0.65 -0.36 5.11
N ALA A 155 0.74 -1.52 4.45
CA ALA A 155 1.53 -2.65 4.90
C ALA A 155 2.95 -2.61 4.31
N GLU A 156 3.90 -3.23 4.99
CA GLU A 156 5.30 -3.36 4.54
C GLU A 156 5.40 -4.04 3.17
N ASP A 157 4.51 -4.98 2.87
CA ASP A 157 4.41 -5.69 1.59
C ASP A 157 3.99 -4.80 0.40
N GLY A 158 3.87 -3.48 0.60
CA GLY A 158 3.42 -2.51 -0.40
C GLY A 158 1.91 -2.53 -0.67
N ARG A 159 1.15 -3.34 0.07
CA ARG A 159 -0.32 -3.40 -0.01
C ARG A 159 -0.95 -2.30 0.84
N THR A 160 -2.12 -1.83 0.43
CA THR A 160 -2.88 -0.81 1.17
C THR A 160 -4.30 -1.25 1.45
N LEU A 161 -4.80 -0.98 2.65
CA LEU A 161 -6.16 -1.26 3.09
C LEU A 161 -6.92 0.04 3.31
N LYS A 162 -8.01 0.24 2.56
CA LYS A 162 -8.93 1.35 2.81
C LYS A 162 -9.92 0.94 3.91
N VAL A 163 -10.07 1.81 4.88
CA VAL A 163 -10.92 1.66 6.06
C VAL A 163 -11.86 2.85 6.13
N SER A 164 -13.16 2.58 6.23
CA SER A 164 -14.16 3.60 6.52
C SER A 164 -14.36 3.67 8.03
N ALA A 165 -14.01 4.81 8.64
CA ALA A 165 -14.13 5.02 10.07
C ALA A 165 -15.21 6.06 10.37
N THR A 166 -16.10 5.78 11.33
CA THR A 166 -17.16 6.71 11.73
C THR A 166 -16.68 7.63 12.85
N VAL A 167 -16.90 8.93 12.71
CA VAL A 167 -16.57 9.91 13.75
C VAL A 167 -17.56 9.73 14.91
N LYS A 168 -17.04 9.42 16.10
CA LYS A 168 -17.83 9.26 17.33
C LYS A 168 -17.41 10.27 18.38
N LYS A 169 -18.39 10.79 19.12
CA LYS A 169 -18.12 11.61 20.30
C LYS A 169 -17.47 10.72 21.38
N ASN A 170 -16.41 11.25 21.98
CA ASN A 170 -15.62 10.58 23.01
C ASN A 170 -16.28 10.64 24.39
#